data_AF-A0A0C3SD46-F1
#
_entry.id   AF-A0A0C3SD46-F1
#
_cell.length_a   1.000
_cell.length_b   1.000
_cell.length_c   1.000
_cell.angle_alpha   90.00
_cell.angle_beta   90.00
_cell.angle_gamma   90.00
#
_symmetry.space_group_name_H-M   'P 1'
#
loop_
_entity.id
_entity.type
_entity.pdbx_description
1 polymer ?
#
loop_
_entity_poly.entity_id
_entity_poly.type
_entity_poly.pdbx_seq_one_letter_code
_entity_poly.pdbx_strand_id
1 'polypeptide(L)'
;MSSASPTEPLAGTVGYHNTYILLHTRVPPPLFPAKVSSKLQRALMLRTIRWGGNVNLAWLPEDGEYRGSTTPEWEDPEREAYRVSAFSVHRGYLDIPQLSMENIDEVAETLQRHSQRPEGMGADILATSPLYFYVCTHGERDCRCRDTGSAVFAALQQEVKKHNLGDTVKVGGVGHVGGHKYAANVLVFPYGDWLGNIKPEHVPELVARMCRPRSKLQFNPLNSPPIHSENLWRGRMGLDKEEQKRLVGSGEPKTIETSLSPHPSRS
;
A
#
# COMPACT_ATOMS: atom_id res chain seq x y z
N MET A 1 25.01 30.84 4.15
CA MET A 1 24.52 29.91 3.10
C MET A 1 24.72 28.51 3.63
N SER A 2 23.67 27.88 4.14
CA SER A 2 23.76 26.52 4.71
C SER A 2 23.76 25.53 3.55
N SER A 3 24.87 24.85 3.32
CA SER A 3 24.93 23.75 2.36
C SER A 3 24.10 22.60 2.96
N ALA A 4 22.89 22.43 2.46
CA ALA A 4 22.10 21.23 2.77
C ALA A 4 22.94 20.01 2.40
N SER A 5 23.21 19.14 3.38
CA SER A 5 23.82 17.84 3.16
C SER A 5 23.02 17.11 2.08
N PRO A 6 23.65 16.39 1.13
CA PRO A 6 22.91 15.58 0.17
C PRO A 6 22.02 14.63 0.97
N THR A 7 20.72 14.76 0.78
CA THR A 7 19.73 13.92 1.45
C THR A 7 19.95 12.50 0.95
N GLU A 8 20.21 11.54 1.83
CA GLU A 8 20.44 10.15 1.41
C GLU A 8 19.27 9.66 0.54
N PRO A 9 19.52 9.02 -0.61
CA PRO A 9 18.46 8.49 -1.46
C PRO A 9 17.58 7.49 -0.70
N LEU A 10 16.26 7.60 -0.85
CA LEU A 10 15.30 6.72 -0.18
C LEU A 10 15.25 5.32 -0.80
N ALA A 11 15.68 5.18 -2.05
CA ALA A 11 15.69 3.94 -2.81
C ALA A 11 16.47 2.82 -2.11
N GLY A 12 15.91 1.61 -2.10
CA GLY A 12 16.53 0.44 -1.46
C GLY A 12 16.25 0.37 0.05
N THR A 13 15.27 1.12 0.56
CA THR A 13 14.88 1.08 1.98
C THR A 13 13.64 0.23 2.23
N VAL A 14 13.09 -0.42 1.20
CA VAL A 14 11.99 -1.39 1.29
C VAL A 14 12.57 -2.79 1.20
N GLY A 15 12.22 -3.65 2.15
CA GLY A 15 12.63 -5.06 2.13
C GLY A 15 11.97 -5.82 0.97
N TYR A 16 12.68 -6.80 0.42
CA TYR A 16 12.16 -7.63 -0.66
C TYR A 16 10.89 -8.37 -0.22
N HIS A 17 9.86 -8.30 -1.07
CA HIS A 17 8.62 -9.07 -0.98
C HIS A 17 8.00 -9.11 -2.39
N ASN A 18 7.31 -10.19 -2.74
CA ASN A 18 6.62 -10.33 -4.03
C ASN A 18 5.09 -10.22 -3.90
N THR A 19 4.60 -10.32 -2.66
CA THR A 19 3.18 -10.28 -2.34
C THR A 19 2.98 -9.47 -1.07
N TYR A 20 2.02 -8.55 -1.09
CA TYR A 20 1.64 -7.75 0.06
C TYR A 20 0.20 -8.05 0.46
N ILE A 21 -0.01 -8.42 1.71
CA ILE A 21 -1.25 -8.98 2.25
C ILE A 21 -1.73 -8.07 3.36
N LEU A 22 -2.97 -7.61 3.25
CA LEU A 22 -3.61 -6.69 4.17
C LEU A 22 -4.79 -7.37 4.82
N LEU A 23 -4.74 -7.48 6.15
CA LEU A 23 -5.84 -7.96 6.97
C LEU A 23 -6.66 -6.76 7.42
N HIS A 24 -7.91 -6.67 6.97
CA HIS A 24 -8.77 -5.52 7.24
C HIS A 24 -9.40 -5.61 8.61
N THR A 25 -9.04 -4.65 9.45
CA THR A 25 -9.45 -4.48 10.83
C THR A 25 -10.68 -3.59 10.93
N ARG A 26 -11.49 -3.74 11.99
CA ARG A 26 -12.63 -2.85 12.25
C ARG A 26 -12.24 -1.49 12.84
N VAL A 27 -11.08 -1.41 13.49
CA VAL A 27 -10.55 -0.18 14.09
C VAL A 27 -9.42 0.40 13.24
N PRO A 28 -9.27 1.72 13.12
CA PRO A 28 -8.19 2.31 12.34
C PRO A 28 -6.83 2.25 13.09
N PRO A 29 -5.67 2.26 12.38
CA PRO A 29 -4.34 2.17 13.00
C PRO A 29 -3.99 3.20 14.08
N PRO A 30 -4.54 4.43 14.09
CA PRO A 30 -4.35 5.35 15.22
C PRO A 30 -4.86 4.82 16.56
N LEU A 31 -5.78 3.85 16.56
CA LEU A 31 -6.30 3.19 17.77
C LEU A 31 -5.54 1.91 18.12
N PHE A 32 -4.55 1.50 17.31
CA PHE A 32 -3.78 0.30 17.62
C PHE A 32 -2.87 0.55 18.82
N PRO A 33 -2.70 -0.43 19.73
CA PRO A 33 -1.64 -0.38 20.72
C PRO A 33 -0.27 -0.45 20.05
N ALA A 34 0.79 0.04 20.71
CA ALA A 34 2.17 0.06 20.19
C ALA A 34 2.66 -1.29 19.64
N LYS A 35 2.10 -2.39 20.14
CA LYS A 35 2.24 -3.73 19.59
C LYS A 35 0.88 -4.44 19.57
N VAL A 36 0.40 -4.75 18.37
CA VAL A 36 -0.78 -5.61 18.19
C VAL A 36 -0.39 -7.07 18.38
N SER A 37 -1.18 -7.81 19.15
CA SER A 37 -0.95 -9.22 19.48
C SER A 37 -1.96 -10.13 18.78
N SER A 38 -1.95 -10.12 17.45
CA SER A 38 -2.79 -10.99 16.62
C SER A 38 -2.15 -12.39 16.48
N LYS A 39 -2.87 -13.45 16.88
CA LYS A 39 -2.41 -14.84 16.69
C LYS A 39 -2.54 -15.22 15.22
N LEU A 40 -3.66 -14.85 14.60
CA LEU A 40 -3.97 -15.14 13.19
C LEU A 40 -3.00 -14.46 12.23
N GLN A 41 -2.69 -13.18 12.41
CA GLN A 41 -1.71 -12.46 11.59
C GLN A 41 -0.33 -13.14 11.67
N ARG A 42 0.10 -13.52 12.87
CA ARG A 42 1.40 -14.17 13.07
C ARG A 42 1.43 -15.56 12.42
N ALA A 43 0.35 -16.34 12.58
CA ALA A 43 0.22 -17.66 11.97
C ALA A 43 0.22 -17.59 10.43
N LEU A 44 -0.41 -16.57 9.85
CA LEU A 44 -0.41 -16.34 8.41
C LEU A 44 0.98 -15.90 7.94
N MET A 45 1.60 -14.93 8.62
CA MET A 45 2.93 -14.43 8.28
C MET A 45 3.99 -15.54 8.22
N LEU A 46 3.95 -16.49 9.17
CA LEU A 46 4.85 -17.66 9.16
C LEU A 46 4.67 -18.58 7.94
N ARG A 47 3.45 -18.67 7.41
CA ARG A 47 3.15 -19.44 6.20
C ARG A 47 3.61 -18.70 4.94
N THR A 48 3.42 -17.39 4.91
CA THR A 48 3.62 -16.55 3.71
C THR A 48 5.08 -16.13 3.49
N ILE A 49 5.86 -15.97 4.56
CA ILE A 49 7.24 -15.48 4.47
C ILE A 49 8.14 -16.38 3.61
N ARG A 50 7.84 -17.69 3.57
CA ARG A 50 8.60 -18.70 2.81
C ARG A 50 8.60 -18.46 1.30
N TRP A 51 7.61 -17.74 0.79
CA TRP A 51 7.45 -17.46 -0.64
C TRP A 51 7.39 -15.95 -0.92
N GLY A 52 7.79 -15.09 0.02
CA GLY A 52 7.91 -13.65 -0.17
C GLY A 52 6.65 -12.83 0.16
N GLY A 53 5.70 -13.40 0.91
CA GLY A 53 4.51 -12.67 1.36
C GLY A 53 4.74 -11.85 2.63
N ASN A 54 4.32 -10.59 2.60
CA ASN A 54 4.38 -9.64 3.71
C ASN A 54 2.97 -9.32 4.22
N VAL A 55 2.72 -9.49 5.51
CA VAL A 55 1.38 -9.38 6.11
C VAL A 55 1.31 -8.16 7.03
N ASN A 56 0.38 -7.25 6.78
CA ASN A 56 0.08 -6.11 7.64
C ASN A 56 -1.40 -6.02 7.98
N LEU A 57 -1.69 -5.42 9.13
CA LEU A 57 -3.05 -4.99 9.48
C LEU A 57 -3.35 -3.68 8.77
N ALA A 58 -4.53 -3.56 8.20
CA ALA A 58 -4.99 -2.37 7.53
C ALA A 58 -6.43 -2.05 7.90
N TRP A 59 -6.86 -0.86 7.51
CA TRP A 59 -8.21 -0.38 7.69
C TRP A 59 -8.62 0.41 6.46
N LEU A 60 -9.78 0.07 5.91
CA LEU A 60 -10.44 0.83 4.86
C LEU A 60 -11.72 1.45 5.43
N PRO A 61 -11.93 2.77 5.30
CA PRO A 61 -13.18 3.40 5.73
C PRO A 61 -14.43 2.82 5.05
N GLU A 62 -14.27 2.24 3.86
CA GLU A 62 -15.37 1.77 3.01
C GLU A 62 -15.85 0.35 3.34
N ASP A 63 -15.08 -0.41 4.12
CA ASP A 63 -15.41 -1.81 4.50
C ASP A 63 -16.58 -1.89 5.50
N GLY A 64 -17.17 -0.74 5.83
CA GLY A 64 -18.37 -0.59 6.62
C GLY A 64 -18.17 0.45 7.73
N GLU A 65 -19.24 1.15 8.08
CA GLU A 65 -19.28 1.93 9.32
C GLU A 65 -18.97 1.00 10.49
N TYR A 66 -18.31 1.56 11.49
CA TYR A 66 -18.01 0.99 12.80
C TYR A 66 -19.25 0.36 13.46
N ARG A 67 -19.64 -0.86 13.06
CA ARG A 67 -20.90 -1.52 13.46
C ARG A 67 -20.74 -2.16 14.83
N GLY A 68 -20.88 -1.35 15.88
CA GLY A 68 -21.33 -1.76 17.22
C GLY A 68 -20.41 -2.63 18.06
N SER A 69 -19.36 -3.22 17.49
CA SER A 69 -18.23 -3.80 18.24
C SER A 69 -17.00 -2.94 17.98
N THR A 70 -16.66 -2.14 18.98
CA THR A 70 -15.42 -1.35 19.02
C THR A 70 -14.19 -2.23 19.25
N THR A 71 -14.43 -3.45 19.72
CA THR A 71 -13.42 -4.45 20.05
C THR A 71 -12.68 -4.88 18.78
N PRO A 72 -11.37 -4.62 18.68
CA PRO A 72 -10.55 -5.10 17.59
C PRO A 72 -10.53 -6.64 17.49
N GLU A 73 -10.28 -7.17 16.30
CA GLU A 73 -10.27 -8.61 16.03
C GLU A 73 -9.32 -9.40 16.95
N TRP A 74 -8.16 -8.83 17.27
CA TRP A 74 -7.13 -9.50 18.06
C TRP A 74 -7.42 -9.55 19.57
N GLU A 75 -8.48 -8.88 20.06
CA GLU A 75 -8.86 -8.96 21.47
C GLU A 75 -9.69 -10.21 21.80
N ASP A 76 -10.29 -10.86 20.78
CA ASP A 76 -10.97 -12.15 20.91
C ASP A 76 -10.29 -13.20 20.02
N PRO A 77 -9.26 -13.89 20.52
CA PRO A 77 -8.49 -14.85 19.72
C PRO A 77 -9.30 -16.02 19.17
N GLU A 78 -10.44 -16.37 19.78
CA GLU A 78 -11.28 -17.49 19.34
C GLU A 78 -12.20 -17.07 18.17
N ARG A 79 -12.50 -15.77 18.06
CA ARG A 79 -13.33 -15.20 16.98
C ARG A 79 -12.56 -14.29 16.03
N GLU A 80 -11.23 -14.28 16.16
CA GLU A 80 -10.34 -13.47 15.33
C GLU A 80 -10.51 -13.84 13.85
N ALA A 81 -11.00 -12.90 13.05
CA ALA A 81 -11.20 -13.08 11.62
C ALA A 81 -11.10 -11.76 10.86
N TYR A 82 -10.56 -11.81 9.64
CA TYR A 82 -10.30 -10.64 8.81
C TYR A 82 -10.77 -10.88 7.37
N ARG A 83 -11.25 -9.83 6.70
CA ARG A 83 -11.23 -9.79 5.24
C ARG A 83 -9.79 -9.54 4.79
N VAL A 84 -9.36 -10.15 3.68
CA VAL A 84 -7.99 -10.03 3.18
C VAL A 84 -7.98 -9.38 1.80
N SER A 85 -7.10 -8.40 1.63
CA SER A 85 -6.68 -7.91 0.31
C SER A 85 -5.23 -8.28 0.07
N ALA A 86 -4.94 -8.94 -1.05
CA ALA A 86 -3.59 -9.33 -1.43
C ALA A 86 -3.20 -8.75 -2.79
N PHE A 87 -1.99 -8.23 -2.87
CA PHE A 87 -1.39 -7.70 -4.09
C PHE A 87 -0.17 -8.52 -4.44
N SER A 88 -0.09 -9.01 -5.68
CA SER A 88 1.03 -9.79 -6.19
C SER A 88 1.64 -9.11 -7.40
N VAL A 89 2.97 -9.12 -7.50
CA VAL A 89 3.71 -8.66 -8.70
C VAL A 89 3.23 -9.36 -9.96
N HIS A 90 2.70 -10.58 -9.82
CA HIS A 90 2.34 -11.44 -10.94
C HIS A 90 0.85 -11.51 -11.24
N ARG A 91 -0.02 -11.27 -10.25
CA ARG A 91 -1.47 -11.52 -10.36
C ARG A 91 -2.35 -10.37 -9.87
N GLY A 92 -1.76 -9.25 -9.46
CA GLY A 92 -2.51 -8.04 -9.14
C GLY A 92 -3.30 -8.20 -7.85
N TYR A 93 -4.55 -7.75 -7.84
CA TYR A 93 -5.42 -7.75 -6.68
C TYR A 93 -6.17 -9.07 -6.50
N LEU A 94 -6.23 -9.54 -5.25
CA LEU A 94 -7.06 -10.65 -4.81
C LEU A 94 -7.80 -10.23 -3.53
N ASP A 95 -9.11 -10.48 -3.52
CA ASP A 95 -9.96 -10.32 -2.34
C ASP A 95 -10.30 -11.71 -1.77
N ILE A 96 -10.13 -11.89 -0.47
CA ILE A 96 -10.56 -13.08 0.27
C ILE A 96 -11.54 -12.60 1.33
N PRO A 97 -12.83 -12.96 1.23
CA PRO A 97 -13.88 -12.41 2.10
C PRO A 97 -13.64 -12.66 3.58
N GLN A 98 -13.02 -13.78 3.92
CA GLN A 98 -12.80 -14.17 5.31
C GLN A 98 -11.58 -15.07 5.48
N LEU A 99 -10.74 -14.70 6.43
CA LEU A 99 -9.65 -15.48 7.00
C LEU A 99 -9.94 -15.67 8.50
N SER A 100 -9.83 -16.90 8.99
CA SER A 100 -9.87 -17.28 10.41
C SER A 100 -8.81 -18.36 10.67
N MET A 101 -8.66 -18.80 11.93
CA MET A 101 -7.81 -19.96 12.24
C MET A 101 -8.32 -21.26 11.61
N GLU A 102 -9.63 -21.37 11.32
CA GLU A 102 -10.25 -22.57 10.76
C GLU A 102 -9.90 -22.78 9.28
N ASN A 103 -9.73 -21.70 8.51
CA ASN A 103 -9.46 -21.75 7.06
C ASN A 103 -8.06 -21.26 6.67
N ILE A 104 -7.17 -21.03 7.64
CA ILE A 104 -5.86 -20.40 7.42
C ILE A 104 -5.00 -21.13 6.38
N ASP A 105 -5.05 -22.46 6.36
CA ASP A 105 -4.25 -23.26 5.43
C ASP A 105 -4.76 -23.14 3.99
N GLU A 106 -6.08 -23.20 3.77
CA GLU A 106 -6.71 -22.96 2.46
C GLU A 106 -6.44 -21.54 1.95
N VAL A 107 -6.54 -20.54 2.84
CA VAL A 107 -6.24 -19.15 2.50
C VAL A 107 -4.76 -19.00 2.16
N ALA A 108 -3.85 -19.63 2.90
CA ALA A 108 -2.42 -19.58 2.62
C ALA A 108 -2.06 -20.24 1.28
N GLU A 109 -2.70 -21.35 0.91
CA GLU A 109 -2.54 -21.99 -0.41
C GLU A 109 -3.07 -21.09 -1.54
N THR A 110 -4.21 -20.43 -1.33
CA THR A 110 -4.75 -19.47 -2.29
C THR A 110 -3.81 -18.29 -2.50
N LEU A 111 -3.28 -17.73 -1.42
CA LEU A 111 -2.30 -16.65 -1.46
C LEU A 111 -0.97 -17.10 -2.10
N GLN A 112 -0.54 -18.34 -1.89
CA GLN A 112 0.64 -18.89 -2.54
C GLN A 112 0.44 -19.06 -4.05
N ARG A 113 -0.73 -19.55 -4.50
CA ARG A 113 -1.06 -19.56 -5.93
C ARG A 113 -1.10 -18.15 -6.52
N HIS A 114 -1.56 -17.17 -5.73
CA HIS A 114 -1.57 -15.76 -6.13
C HIS A 114 -0.16 -15.15 -6.27
N SER A 115 0.79 -15.59 -5.44
CA SER A 115 2.18 -15.13 -5.49
C SER A 115 2.98 -15.71 -6.65
N GLN A 116 2.48 -16.77 -7.29
CA GLN A 116 3.17 -17.42 -8.41
C GLN A 116 2.80 -16.81 -9.75
N ARG A 117 3.81 -16.72 -10.63
CA ARG A 117 3.61 -16.30 -12.01
C ARG A 117 2.73 -17.32 -12.75
N PRO A 118 1.62 -16.91 -13.36
CA PRO A 118 0.85 -17.80 -14.22
C PRO A 118 1.65 -18.18 -15.46
N GLU A 119 1.56 -19.44 -15.86
CA GLU A 119 2.02 -19.88 -17.18
C GLU A 119 1.15 -19.21 -18.26
N GLY A 120 1.77 -18.56 -19.25
CA GLY A 120 1.08 -18.04 -20.44
C GLY A 120 0.30 -16.73 -20.31
N MET A 121 0.23 -16.07 -19.14
CA MET A 121 -0.44 -14.76 -19.00
C MET A 121 0.53 -13.57 -19.19
N GLY A 122 0.22 -12.73 -20.18
CA GLY A 122 0.83 -11.42 -20.40
C GLY A 122 0.40 -10.39 -19.34
N ALA A 123 1.15 -9.29 -19.25
CA ALA A 123 1.16 -8.29 -18.18
C ALA A 123 -0.10 -7.39 -18.06
N ASP A 124 -1.31 -7.90 -18.33
CA ASP A 124 -2.53 -7.07 -18.42
C ASP A 124 -3.34 -6.97 -17.09
N ILE A 125 -2.73 -7.40 -16.01
CA ILE A 125 -3.36 -7.66 -14.71
C ILE A 125 -3.68 -6.37 -13.93
N LEU A 126 -3.06 -5.25 -14.31
CA LEU A 126 -3.20 -3.97 -13.63
C LEU A 126 -4.41 -3.17 -14.12
N ALA A 127 -4.92 -3.46 -15.33
CA ALA A 127 -5.92 -2.66 -16.02
C ALA A 127 -7.25 -2.52 -15.24
N THR A 128 -7.67 -3.57 -14.55
CA THR A 128 -9.04 -3.71 -14.00
C THR A 128 -9.16 -3.41 -12.51
N SER A 129 -8.05 -3.27 -11.77
CA SER A 129 -8.10 -3.04 -10.32
C SER A 129 -8.20 -1.55 -9.96
N PRO A 130 -8.96 -1.19 -8.90
CA PRO A 130 -8.86 0.14 -8.28
C PRO A 130 -7.42 0.43 -7.83
N LEU A 131 -7.09 1.72 -7.76
CA LEU A 131 -5.87 2.19 -7.13
C LEU A 131 -6.07 2.21 -5.61
N TYR A 132 -5.10 1.73 -4.84
CA TYR A 132 -5.15 1.79 -3.39
C TYR A 132 -3.96 2.59 -2.87
N PHE A 133 -4.24 3.56 -2.00
CA PHE A 133 -3.24 4.22 -1.17
C PHE A 133 -3.40 3.76 0.27
N TYR A 134 -2.37 3.12 0.83
CA TYR A 134 -2.31 2.83 2.26
C TYR A 134 -1.28 3.69 2.96
N VAL A 135 -1.71 4.44 3.97
CA VAL A 135 -0.83 5.35 4.72
C VAL A 135 -0.58 4.77 6.11
N CYS A 136 0.69 4.67 6.50
CA CYS A 136 1.04 4.23 7.84
C CYS A 136 0.64 5.31 8.87
N THR A 137 -0.37 5.00 9.68
CA THR A 137 -0.95 5.92 10.69
C THR A 137 -0.85 5.37 12.13
N HIS A 138 -0.04 4.33 12.33
CA HIS A 138 0.13 3.65 13.61
C HIS A 138 0.91 4.49 14.63
N GLY A 139 0.19 5.33 15.37
CA GLY A 139 0.77 6.38 16.19
C GLY A 139 1.48 5.92 17.46
N GLU A 140 0.95 4.91 18.14
CA GLU A 140 1.56 4.34 19.35
C GLU A 140 2.90 3.65 19.06
N ARG A 141 3.17 3.32 17.78
CA ARG A 141 4.46 2.77 17.36
C ARG A 141 5.52 3.83 17.09
N ASP A 142 5.13 4.97 16.52
CA ASP A 142 6.01 6.12 16.27
C ASP A 142 5.18 7.40 16.04
N CYS A 143 5.52 8.50 16.73
CA CYS A 143 4.77 9.76 16.64
C CYS A 143 4.76 10.35 15.23
N ARG A 144 5.78 10.12 14.40
CA ARG A 144 5.80 10.63 13.01
C ARG A 144 4.77 9.92 12.13
N CYS A 145 4.47 8.65 12.43
CA CYS A 145 3.38 7.92 11.78
C CYS A 145 2.01 8.49 12.22
N ARG A 146 1.87 8.91 13.47
CA ARG A 146 0.66 9.62 13.94
C ARG A 146 0.52 10.95 13.23
N ASP A 147 1.51 11.82 13.36
CA ASP A 147 1.35 13.23 13.05
C ASP A 147 1.40 13.46 11.53
N THR A 148 2.53 13.14 10.88
CA THR A 148 2.68 13.28 9.42
C THR A 148 1.84 12.28 8.65
N GLY A 149 1.75 11.03 9.12
CA GLY A 149 0.95 9.99 8.48
C GLY A 149 -0.54 10.32 8.45
N SER A 150 -1.11 10.78 9.57
CA SER A 150 -2.55 11.14 9.60
C SER A 150 -2.85 12.38 8.77
N ALA A 151 -1.94 13.36 8.73
CA ALA A 151 -2.09 14.53 7.87
C ALA A 151 -2.14 14.15 6.37
N VAL A 152 -1.26 13.26 5.93
CA VAL A 152 -1.24 12.75 4.54
C VAL A 152 -2.46 11.88 4.24
N PHE A 153 -2.88 11.02 5.18
CA PHE A 153 -4.09 10.22 5.04
C PHE A 153 -5.33 11.11 4.84
N ALA A 154 -5.50 12.15 5.67
CA ALA A 154 -6.59 13.10 5.55
C ALA A 154 -6.55 13.86 4.22
N ALA A 155 -5.37 14.30 3.78
CA ALA A 155 -5.19 14.98 2.51
C ALA A 155 -5.57 14.08 1.31
N LEU A 156 -5.18 12.79 1.33
CA LEU A 156 -5.57 11.82 0.29
C LEU A 156 -7.08 11.61 0.24
N GLN A 157 -7.73 11.44 1.39
CA GLN A 157 -9.19 11.32 1.48
C GLN A 157 -9.89 12.56 0.88
N GLN A 158 -9.42 13.75 1.24
CA GLN A 158 -9.97 15.01 0.73
C GLN A 158 -9.77 15.14 -0.78
N GLU A 159 -8.59 14.81 -1.31
CA GLU A 159 -8.31 14.93 -2.74
C GLU A 159 -9.13 13.92 -3.57
N VAL A 160 -9.25 12.67 -3.10
CA VAL A 160 -10.11 11.65 -3.74
C VAL A 160 -11.58 12.10 -3.75
N LYS A 161 -12.08 12.62 -2.63
CA LYS A 161 -13.46 13.13 -2.54
C LYS A 161 -13.68 14.33 -3.44
N LYS A 162 -12.77 15.30 -3.43
CA LYS A 162 -12.80 16.54 -4.24
C LYS A 162 -12.90 16.23 -5.74
N HIS A 163 -12.26 15.16 -6.20
CA HIS A 163 -12.25 14.76 -7.61
C HIS A 163 -13.25 13.63 -7.94
N ASN A 164 -14.12 13.24 -7.01
CA ASN A 164 -15.09 12.13 -7.16
C ASN A 164 -14.43 10.82 -7.62
N LEU A 165 -13.26 10.50 -7.07
CA LEU A 165 -12.46 9.34 -7.47
C LEU A 165 -12.77 8.08 -6.65
N GLY A 166 -13.73 8.12 -5.72
CA GLY A 166 -14.01 7.03 -4.76
C GLY A 166 -14.30 5.67 -5.39
N ASP A 167 -14.83 5.62 -6.62
CA ASP A 167 -15.08 4.36 -7.32
C ASP A 167 -13.81 3.70 -7.86
N THR A 168 -12.75 4.48 -8.07
CA THR A 168 -11.50 4.05 -8.73
C THR A 168 -10.28 4.13 -7.84
N VAL A 169 -10.35 4.89 -6.75
CA VAL A 169 -9.26 5.12 -5.80
C VAL A 169 -9.77 4.89 -4.38
N LYS A 170 -9.11 3.99 -3.67
CA LYS A 170 -9.38 3.64 -2.28
C LYS A 170 -8.23 4.14 -1.41
N VAL A 171 -8.56 4.71 -0.26
CA VAL A 171 -7.56 5.27 0.68
C VAL A 171 -7.75 4.62 2.04
N GLY A 172 -6.72 3.93 2.53
CA GLY A 172 -6.74 3.18 3.78
C GLY A 172 -5.60 3.53 4.73
N GLY A 173 -5.80 3.21 6.00
CA GLY A 173 -4.73 3.20 6.99
C GLY A 173 -4.04 1.84 7.00
N VAL A 174 -2.73 1.81 7.25
CA VAL A 174 -1.99 0.56 7.53
C VAL A 174 -1.25 0.66 8.86
N GLY A 175 -1.06 -0.49 9.49
CA GLY A 175 -0.18 -0.66 10.65
C GLY A 175 1.26 -0.25 10.35
N HIS A 176 2.14 -0.43 11.32
CA HIS A 176 3.51 0.04 11.16
C HIS A 176 4.31 -0.79 10.16
N VAL A 177 4.69 -0.17 9.05
CA VAL A 177 5.38 -0.84 7.93
C VAL A 177 6.92 -0.74 7.97
N GLY A 178 7.48 -0.15 9.03
CA GLY A 178 8.91 0.18 9.11
C GLY A 178 9.29 1.44 8.32
N GLY A 179 10.49 1.97 8.58
CA GLY A 179 10.96 3.20 7.93
C GLY A 179 10.24 4.46 8.43
N HIS A 180 9.85 4.53 9.71
CA HIS A 180 9.24 5.74 10.32
C HIS A 180 10.11 6.99 10.19
N LYS A 181 11.44 6.84 10.01
CA LYS A 181 12.32 7.98 9.71
C LYS A 181 11.99 8.68 8.38
N TYR A 182 11.23 8.02 7.52
CA TYR A 182 10.73 8.52 6.25
C TYR A 182 9.21 8.76 6.26
N ALA A 183 8.58 8.94 7.42
CA ALA A 183 7.14 9.20 7.47
C ALA A 183 6.81 10.56 6.80
N ALA A 184 5.67 10.71 6.11
CA ALA A 184 4.63 9.70 5.91
C ALA A 184 5.02 8.63 4.87
N ASN A 185 4.77 7.37 5.23
CA ASN A 185 4.92 6.24 4.31
C ASN A 185 3.58 5.97 3.62
N VAL A 186 3.60 5.93 2.28
CA VAL A 186 2.42 5.67 1.44
C VAL A 186 2.72 4.48 0.54
N LEU A 187 1.90 3.43 0.63
CA LEU A 187 1.98 2.24 -0.21
C LEU A 187 0.93 2.37 -1.32
N VAL A 188 1.36 2.17 -2.56
CA VAL A 188 0.55 2.40 -3.76
C VAL A 188 0.36 1.09 -4.52
N PHE A 189 -0.85 0.55 -4.48
CA PHE A 189 -1.22 -0.68 -5.19
C PHE A 189 -2.18 -0.40 -6.35
N PRO A 190 -2.16 -1.21 -7.42
CA PRO A 190 -1.43 -2.48 -7.57
C PRO A 190 0.06 -2.37 -7.96
N TYR A 191 0.57 -1.15 -8.15
CA TYR A 191 1.95 -0.89 -8.57
C TYR A 191 3.02 -1.44 -7.61
N GLY A 192 2.69 -1.56 -6.32
CA GLY A 192 3.59 -2.06 -5.28
C GLY A 192 4.65 -1.06 -4.87
N ASP A 193 4.51 0.21 -5.25
CA ASP A 193 5.45 1.28 -4.93
C ASP A 193 5.25 1.79 -3.51
N TRP A 194 6.36 2.06 -2.83
CA TRP A 194 6.38 2.63 -1.49
C TRP A 194 7.03 4.00 -1.55
N LEU A 195 6.31 4.98 -1.05
CA LEU A 195 6.77 6.36 -0.93
C LEU A 195 7.08 6.68 0.53
N GLY A 196 8.01 7.60 0.73
CA GLY A 196 8.39 8.17 2.02
C GLY A 196 8.55 9.69 1.91
N ASN A 197 8.63 10.37 3.05
CA ASN A 197 8.68 11.82 3.18
C ASN A 197 7.50 12.53 2.48
N ILE A 198 6.38 11.82 2.32
CA ILE A 198 5.18 12.42 1.75
C ILE A 198 4.61 13.45 2.74
N LYS A 199 4.14 14.56 2.17
CA LYS A 199 3.50 15.67 2.86
C LYS A 199 2.16 15.96 2.18
N PRO A 200 1.21 16.62 2.86
CA PRO A 200 -0.07 17.01 2.27
C PRO A 200 0.08 17.73 0.92
N GLU A 201 1.09 18.59 0.79
CA GLU A 201 1.36 19.34 -0.45
C GLU A 201 1.69 18.47 -1.66
N HIS A 202 2.22 17.26 -1.46
CA HIS A 202 2.53 16.31 -2.55
C HIS A 202 1.30 15.53 -3.02
N VAL A 203 0.21 15.53 -2.26
CA VAL A 203 -0.96 14.67 -2.53
C VAL A 203 -1.66 14.99 -3.86
N PRO A 204 -1.93 16.27 -4.22
CA PRO A 204 -2.58 16.57 -5.49
C PRO A 204 -1.80 16.04 -6.70
N GLU A 205 -0.47 16.23 -6.71
CA GLU A 205 0.40 15.71 -7.78
C GLU A 205 0.40 14.18 -7.82
N LEU A 206 0.49 13.53 -6.66
CA LEU A 206 0.47 12.08 -6.55
C LEU A 206 -0.83 11.49 -7.12
N VAL A 207 -1.98 12.00 -6.67
CA VAL A 207 -3.30 11.53 -7.16
C VAL A 207 -3.42 11.79 -8.67
N ALA A 208 -3.05 12.98 -9.14
CA ALA A 208 -3.09 13.33 -10.55
C ALA A 208 -2.25 12.41 -11.42
N ARG A 209 -1.02 12.10 -10.99
CA ARG A 209 -0.10 11.24 -11.72
C ARG A 209 -0.61 9.80 -11.84
N MET A 210 -1.26 9.29 -10.79
CA MET A 210 -1.75 7.91 -10.75
C MET A 210 -3.10 7.73 -11.44
N CYS A 211 -3.95 8.77 -11.46
CA CYS A 211 -5.26 8.72 -12.10
C CYS A 211 -5.24 9.11 -13.59
N ARG A 212 -4.10 9.57 -14.11
CA ARG A 212 -3.95 9.80 -15.56
C ARG A 212 -4.20 8.51 -16.33
N PRO A 213 -4.73 8.59 -17.56
CA PRO A 213 -4.79 7.46 -18.50
C PRO A 213 -3.37 7.11 -18.98
N ARG A 214 -2.45 6.79 -18.07
CA ARG A 214 -1.37 5.89 -18.41
C ARG A 214 -2.07 4.60 -18.76
N SER A 215 -1.87 4.11 -19.97
CA SER A 215 -2.32 2.78 -20.32
C SER A 215 -1.73 1.85 -19.25
N LYS A 216 -2.57 1.39 -18.31
CA LYS A 216 -2.20 0.41 -17.30
C LYS A 216 -1.52 -0.82 -17.96
N LEU A 217 -1.80 -1.01 -19.25
CA LEU A 217 -1.20 -1.90 -20.24
C LEU A 217 0.33 -1.81 -20.40
N GLN A 218 0.99 -0.71 -20.01
CA GLN A 218 2.45 -0.54 -20.18
C GLN A 218 3.25 -0.56 -18.87
N PHE A 219 2.58 -0.65 -17.71
CA PHE A 219 3.33 -0.79 -16.46
C PHE A 219 3.83 -2.22 -16.31
N ASN A 220 5.15 -2.35 -16.27
CA ASN A 220 5.84 -3.57 -15.89
C ASN A 220 6.51 -3.33 -14.52
N PRO A 221 6.09 -4.07 -13.46
CA PRO A 221 6.60 -3.89 -12.11
C PRO A 221 8.13 -3.90 -12.00
N LEU A 222 8.82 -4.65 -12.85
CA LEU A 222 10.25 -4.88 -12.74
C LEU A 222 11.12 -3.78 -13.38
N ASN A 223 10.58 -3.00 -14.32
CA ASN A 223 11.39 -2.06 -15.10
C ASN A 223 10.73 -0.70 -15.36
N SER A 224 9.45 -0.52 -15.03
CA SER A 224 8.80 0.79 -15.16
C SER A 224 9.44 1.79 -14.20
N PRO A 225 9.60 3.07 -14.60
CA PRO A 225 10.13 4.09 -13.71
C PRO A 225 9.35 4.17 -12.39
N PRO A 226 9.98 4.66 -11.31
CA PRO A 226 9.28 4.99 -10.08
C PRO A 226 8.08 5.92 -10.33
N ILE A 227 6.98 5.70 -9.60
CA ILE A 227 5.79 6.57 -9.73
C ILE A 227 6.01 7.99 -9.20
N HIS A 228 7.10 8.25 -8.49
CA HIS A 228 7.48 9.56 -7.99
C HIS A 228 8.98 9.77 -8.09
N SER A 229 9.42 11.01 -7.93
CA SER A 229 10.84 11.38 -7.82
C SER A 229 11.61 10.51 -6.82
N GLU A 230 12.90 10.34 -7.10
CA GLU A 230 13.86 9.55 -6.31
C GLU A 230 13.93 9.95 -4.83
N ASN A 231 13.64 11.21 -4.51
CA ASN A 231 13.67 11.73 -3.15
C ASN A 231 12.46 11.31 -2.31
N LEU A 232 11.39 10.83 -2.94
CA LEU A 232 10.19 10.33 -2.26
C LEU A 232 10.00 8.83 -2.44
N TRP A 233 10.63 8.21 -3.43
CA TRP A 233 10.47 6.78 -3.70
C TRP A 233 11.43 5.92 -2.87
N ARG A 234 10.86 4.99 -2.10
CA ARG A 234 11.62 4.09 -1.21
C ARG A 234 11.98 2.76 -1.86
N GLY A 235 11.08 2.23 -2.71
CA GLY A 235 11.19 0.91 -3.26
C GLY A 235 9.89 0.40 -3.87
N ARG A 236 9.95 -0.79 -4.49
CA ARG A 236 8.79 -1.47 -5.08
C ARG A 236 8.80 -2.95 -4.75
N MET A 237 7.61 -3.50 -4.55
CA MET A 237 7.37 -4.93 -4.48
C MET A 237 7.97 -5.66 -5.70
N GLY A 238 8.69 -6.76 -5.47
CA GLY A 238 9.36 -7.55 -6.49
C GLY A 238 10.81 -7.16 -6.78
N LEU A 239 11.31 -6.05 -6.21
CA LEU A 239 12.68 -5.59 -6.40
C LEU A 239 13.51 -5.73 -5.12
N ASP A 240 14.72 -6.26 -5.23
CA ASP A 240 15.69 -6.22 -4.15
C ASP A 240 16.32 -4.82 -3.98
N LYS A 241 17.18 -4.66 -2.97
CA LYS A 241 17.80 -3.37 -2.63
C LYS A 241 18.61 -2.78 -3.79
N GLU A 242 19.38 -3.59 -4.51
CA GLU A 242 20.27 -3.11 -5.57
C GLU A 242 19.50 -2.87 -6.86
N GLU A 243 18.48 -3.68 -7.15
CA GLU A 243 17.51 -3.43 -8.22
C GLU A 243 16.75 -2.12 -8.01
N GLN A 244 16.30 -1.84 -6.78
CA GLN A 244 15.63 -0.58 -6.44
C GLN A 244 16.52 0.63 -6.72
N LYS A 245 17.79 0.59 -6.29
CA LYS A 245 18.75 1.68 -6.57
C LYS A 245 19.03 1.85 -8.06
N ARG A 246 19.17 0.74 -8.80
CA ARG A 246 19.41 0.76 -10.25
C ARG A 246 18.24 1.38 -11.01
N LEU A 247 17.02 1.11 -10.56
CA LEU A 247 15.80 1.65 -11.17
C LEU A 247 15.72 3.18 -11.05
N VAL A 248 16.26 3.75 -9.95
CA VAL A 248 16.37 5.21 -9.77
C VAL A 248 17.53 5.80 -10.57
N GLY A 249 18.70 5.15 -10.53
CA GLY A 249 19.90 5.64 -11.24
C GLY A 249 19.82 5.60 -12.76
N SER A 250 18.71 5.12 -13.35
CA SER A 250 18.53 4.94 -14.80
C SER A 250 17.58 5.95 -15.46
N GLY A 251 17.04 6.96 -14.76
CA GLY A 251 16.16 7.95 -15.39
C GLY A 251 16.04 9.30 -14.68
N GLU A 252 16.38 10.38 -15.40
CA GLU A 252 16.00 11.75 -15.00
C GLU A 252 14.46 11.92 -15.01
N PRO A 253 13.85 12.51 -13.96
CA PRO A 253 12.44 12.81 -13.98
C PRO A 253 12.15 14.04 -14.86
N LYS A 254 11.53 13.83 -16.03
CA LYS A 254 10.91 14.93 -16.79
C LYS A 254 9.77 15.52 -15.97
N THR A 255 9.82 16.82 -15.73
CA THR A 255 8.73 17.61 -15.14
C THR A 255 7.52 17.53 -16.08
N ILE A 256 6.35 17.10 -15.59
CA ILE A 256 5.13 17.00 -16.40
C ILE A 256 4.04 17.83 -15.74
N GLU A 257 3.48 18.79 -16.49
CA GLU A 257 2.39 19.69 -16.09
C GLU A 257 1.22 18.96 -15.44
N THR A 258 0.55 19.61 -14.48
CA THR A 258 -0.30 19.03 -13.42
C THR A 258 -1.81 19.17 -13.62
N SER A 259 -2.33 19.45 -14.83
CA SER A 259 -3.78 19.54 -14.99
C SER A 259 -4.45 18.16 -15.00
N LEU A 260 -5.46 17.99 -14.14
CA LEU A 260 -6.48 16.95 -14.21
C LEU A 260 -7.73 17.58 -14.82
N SER A 261 -8.16 17.11 -15.98
CA SER A 261 -9.44 17.54 -16.56
C SER A 261 -10.59 16.85 -15.81
N PRO A 262 -11.68 17.56 -15.47
CA PRO A 262 -12.84 16.96 -14.82
C PRO A 262 -13.50 15.92 -15.73
N HIS A 263 -13.89 14.80 -15.12
CA HIS A 263 -14.63 13.72 -15.80
C HIS A 263 -16.04 14.22 -16.18
N PRO A 264 -16.54 13.99 -17.40
CA PRO A 264 -17.91 14.37 -17.75
C PRO A 264 -18.91 13.56 -16.91
N SER A 265 -19.80 14.26 -16.21
CA SER A 265 -20.91 13.67 -15.49
C SER A 265 -21.86 12.97 -16.47
N ARG A 266 -22.15 11.69 -16.22
CA ARG A 266 -23.25 10.99 -16.91
C ARG A 266 -24.56 11.51 -16.31
N SER A 267 -25.33 12.18 -17.15
CA SER A 267 -26.75 12.50 -16.95
C SER A 267 -27.61 11.25 -16.96
#